data_AF-A0A7W7Y6L8-F1
#
_entry.id   AF-A0A7W7Y6L8-F1
#
_cell.length_a   1.000
_cell.length_b   1.000
_cell.length_c   1.000
_cell.angle_alpha   90.00
_cell.angle_beta   90.00
_cell.angle_gamma   90.00
#
_symmetry.space_group_name_H-M   'P 1'
#
loop_
_entity.id
_entity.type
_entity.pdbx_description
1 polymer ?
#
loop_
_entity_poly.entity_id
_entity_poly.type
_entity_poly.pdbx_seq_one_letter_code
_entity_poly.pdbx_strand_id
1 'polypeptide(L)'
;MPHPASTSQTSGWGFFLFIGVVVILKWLEIGCHKAEIRAVIRKKGARHLRIHWLPTLLGNRGGPSYYEVTIALPSGKRVTTECSCGLSSGVFWKDPPWSMDKSRKAEPETGFMDTQRRRIVADCTRCGYGIAEGADACPNCGTEVSG
;
A
#
# COMPACT_ATOMS: atom_id res chain seq x y z
N MET A 1 35.24 61.82 32.46
CA MET A 1 34.64 60.71 33.24
C MET A 1 34.00 59.73 32.25
N PRO A 2 34.52 58.50 32.07
CA PRO A 2 33.90 57.53 31.18
C PRO A 2 32.88 56.67 31.93
N HIS A 3 31.66 56.55 31.37
CA HIS A 3 30.64 55.62 31.87
C HIS A 3 30.97 54.18 31.41
N PRO A 4 30.80 53.15 32.26
CA PRO A 4 30.91 51.77 31.82
C PRO A 4 29.68 51.41 30.99
N ALA A 5 29.90 51.01 29.74
CA ALA A 5 28.88 50.40 28.90
C ALA A 5 28.50 49.04 29.48
N SER A 6 27.31 48.95 30.05
CA SER A 6 26.69 47.69 30.46
C SER A 6 26.39 46.84 29.23
N THR A 7 27.27 45.91 28.91
CA THR A 7 27.05 44.86 27.91
C THR A 7 26.05 43.87 28.50
N SER A 8 24.79 43.93 28.04
CA SER A 8 23.79 42.91 28.36
C SER A 8 24.18 41.60 27.68
N GLN A 9 24.85 40.74 28.43
CA GLN A 9 25.18 39.38 28.04
C GLN A 9 23.89 38.56 28.07
N THR A 10 23.14 38.53 26.96
CA THR A 10 21.97 37.67 26.83
C THR A 10 22.43 36.22 26.87
N SER A 11 22.12 35.53 27.96
CA SER A 11 22.58 34.15 28.17
C SER A 11 22.02 33.25 27.05
N GLY A 12 22.92 32.64 26.26
CA GLY A 12 22.54 31.77 25.12
C GLY A 12 21.66 30.58 25.50
N TRP A 13 21.57 30.26 26.79
CA TRP A 13 20.66 29.26 27.37
C TRP A 13 19.20 29.48 27.01
N GLY A 14 18.73 30.73 26.96
CA GLY A 14 17.35 31.04 26.57
C GLY A 14 17.02 30.59 25.14
N PHE A 15 17.98 30.71 24.22
CA PHE A 15 17.84 30.28 22.84
C PHE A 15 17.79 28.76 22.71
N PHE A 16 18.65 28.03 23.43
CA PHE A 16 18.64 26.57 23.43
C PHE A 16 17.37 25.99 24.04
N LEU A 17 16.86 26.58 25.13
CA LEU A 17 15.59 26.18 25.73
C LEU A 17 14.42 26.41 24.77
N PHE A 18 14.40 27.56 24.08
CA PHE A 18 13.37 27.85 23.08
C PHE A 18 13.40 26.84 21.92
N ILE A 19 14.58 26.54 21.37
CA ILE A 19 14.74 25.51 20.34
C ILE A 19 14.26 24.15 20.87
N GLY A 20 14.64 23.79 22.08
CA GLY A 20 14.22 22.54 22.73
C GLY A 20 12.69 22.42 22.78
N VAL A 21 12.00 23.47 23.23
CA VAL A 21 10.52 23.50 23.28
C VAL A 21 9.92 23.34 21.88
N VAL A 22 10.43 24.04 20.87
CA VAL A 22 9.92 23.94 19.49
C VAL A 22 10.10 22.53 18.93
N VAL A 23 11.25 21.90 19.17
CA VAL A 23 11.53 20.52 18.73
C VAL A 23 10.58 19.54 19.41
N ILE A 24 10.34 19.69 20.72
CA ILE A 24 9.42 18.84 21.48
C ILE A 24 7.99 18.98 20.94
N LEU A 25 7.51 20.21 20.74
CA LEU A 25 6.18 20.46 20.19
C LEU A 25 6.01 19.83 18.80
N LYS A 26 7.02 19.96 17.94
CA LYS A 26 6.97 19.34 16.60
C LYS A 26 6.99 17.81 16.66
N TRP A 27 7.74 17.24 17.60
CA TRP A 27 7.75 15.80 17.86
C TRP A 27 6.37 15.28 18.31
N LEU A 28 5.71 16.00 19.21
CA LEU A 28 4.35 15.68 19.67
C LEU A 28 3.33 15.73 18.52
N GLU A 29 3.40 16.77 17.69
CA GLU A 29 2.55 16.90 16.49
C GLU A 29 2.72 15.70 15.54
N ILE A 30 3.96 15.36 15.20
CA ILE A 30 4.27 14.20 14.33
C ILE A 30 3.78 12.89 14.97
N GLY A 31 3.91 12.76 16.29
CA GLY A 31 3.41 11.62 17.05
C GLY A 31 1.89 11.45 16.93
N CYS A 32 1.16 12.56 17.06
CA CYS A 32 -0.29 12.61 16.91
C CYS A 32 -0.72 12.20 15.49
N HIS A 33 -0.12 12.81 14.46
CA HIS A 33 -0.41 12.46 13.06
C HIS A 33 -0.16 10.98 12.76
N LYS A 34 0.97 10.43 13.25
CA LYS A 34 1.27 8.99 13.10
C LYS A 34 0.23 8.11 13.80
N ALA A 35 -0.33 8.53 14.93
CA ALA A 35 -1.36 7.77 15.63
C ALA A 35 -2.68 7.74 14.84
N GLU A 36 -3.07 8.87 14.28
CA GLU A 36 -4.28 9.00 13.45
C GLU A 36 -4.17 8.18 12.16
N ILE A 37 -3.05 8.30 11.43
CA ILE A 37 -2.77 7.51 10.22
C ILE A 37 -2.87 6.01 10.54
N ARG A 38 -2.28 5.56 11.65
CA ARG A 38 -2.37 4.16 12.11
C ARG A 38 -3.80 3.75 12.43
N ALA A 39 -4.61 4.62 13.02
CA ALA A 39 -6.01 4.34 13.30
C ALA A 39 -6.84 4.13 12.02
N VAL A 40 -6.65 4.99 11.01
CA VAL A 40 -7.33 4.87 9.70
C VAL A 40 -6.93 3.57 9.00
N ILE A 41 -5.63 3.24 8.97
CA ILE A 41 -5.12 2.02 8.35
C ILE A 41 -5.69 0.76 9.02
N ARG A 42 -5.71 0.72 10.37
CA ARG A 42 -6.28 -0.40 11.13
C ARG A 42 -7.77 -0.57 10.89
N LYS A 43 -8.54 0.53 10.81
CA LYS A 43 -9.98 0.49 10.54
C LYS A 43 -10.30 -0.14 9.17
N LYS A 44 -9.34 -0.14 8.24
CA LYS A 44 -9.45 -0.75 6.90
C LYS A 44 -8.88 -2.18 6.83
N GLY A 45 -8.42 -2.75 7.94
CA GLY A 45 -7.85 -4.11 7.99
C GLY A 45 -6.44 -4.22 7.39
N ALA A 46 -5.80 -3.10 7.01
CA ALA A 46 -4.44 -3.10 6.49
C ALA A 46 -3.41 -3.00 7.62
N ARG A 47 -2.18 -3.45 7.36
CA ARG A 47 -1.05 -3.32 8.29
C ARG A 47 -0.10 -2.24 7.79
N HIS A 48 0.19 -1.24 8.63
CA HIS A 48 1.21 -0.25 8.31
C HIS A 48 2.60 -0.88 8.43
N LEU A 49 3.48 -0.63 7.45
CA LEU A 49 4.86 -1.07 7.45
C LEU A 49 5.79 0.09 7.79
N ARG A 50 5.58 1.25 7.16
CA ARG A 50 6.42 2.44 7.33
C ARG A 50 5.59 3.71 7.18
N ILE A 51 5.81 4.67 8.06
CA ILE A 51 5.27 6.04 7.95
C ILE A 51 6.47 6.98 8.00
N HIS A 52 6.79 7.57 6.86
CA HIS A 52 7.88 8.52 6.70
C HIS A 52 7.32 9.93 6.55
N TRP A 53 7.87 10.88 7.30
CA TRP A 53 7.48 12.28 7.22
C TRP A 53 8.33 12.97 6.15
N LEU A 54 7.70 13.75 5.27
CA LEU A 54 8.37 14.45 4.17
C LEU A 54 8.58 15.94 4.54
N PRO A 55 9.78 16.34 5.00
CA PRO A 55 10.07 17.73 5.37
C PRO A 55 10.01 18.71 4.20
N THR A 56 10.37 18.25 3.01
CA THR A 56 10.61 19.08 1.82
C THR A 56 9.33 19.56 1.16
N LEU A 57 8.22 18.87 1.40
CA LEU A 57 6.88 19.34 1.07
C LEU A 57 6.43 20.30 2.18
N LEU A 58 7.12 21.44 2.28
CA LEU A 58 6.76 22.53 3.18
C LEU A 58 5.40 23.10 2.74
N GLY A 59 4.34 22.52 3.27
CA GLY A 59 3.13 23.28 3.53
C GLY A 59 3.54 24.51 4.36
N ASN A 60 3.12 25.68 3.88
CA ASN A 60 3.27 26.99 4.54
C ASN A 60 2.94 26.87 6.05
N ARG A 61 3.44 27.75 6.93
CA ARG A 61 3.04 27.78 8.36
C ARG A 61 1.51 27.62 8.49
N GLY A 62 1.05 26.45 8.96
CA GLY A 62 -0.38 26.10 9.06
C GLY A 62 -0.95 25.14 7.99
N GLY A 63 -0.13 24.70 7.03
CA GLY A 63 -0.49 23.70 6.02
C GLY A 63 -0.42 22.26 6.53
N PRO A 64 -1.06 21.31 5.83
CA PRO A 64 -1.05 19.91 6.25
C PRO A 64 0.37 19.31 6.13
N SER A 65 0.74 18.46 7.09
CA SER A 65 1.99 17.72 7.07
C SER A 65 1.89 16.53 6.12
N TYR A 66 2.85 16.39 5.21
CA TYR A 66 2.87 15.29 4.23
C TYR A 66 3.64 14.08 4.76
N TYR A 67 3.12 12.90 4.47
CA TYR A 67 3.67 11.61 4.84
C TYR A 67 3.64 10.66 3.66
N GLU A 68 4.74 9.93 3.49
CA GLU A 68 4.79 8.74 2.65
C GLU A 68 4.51 7.53 3.54
N VAL A 69 3.51 6.74 3.16
CA VAL A 69 3.07 5.58 3.93
C VAL A 69 3.13 4.33 3.09
N THR A 70 3.89 3.35 3.57
CA THR A 70 3.89 2.00 3.01
C THR A 70 2.97 1.11 3.85
N ILE A 71 1.96 0.53 3.22
CA ILE A 71 1.03 -0.41 3.84
C ILE A 71 1.07 -1.78 3.17
N ALA A 72 0.80 -2.81 3.95
CA ALA A 72 0.44 -4.14 3.47
C ALA A 72 -1.08 -4.27 3.51
N LEU A 73 -1.67 -4.47 2.33
CA LEU A 73 -3.09 -4.75 2.18
C LEU A 73 -3.40 -6.20 2.64
N PRO A 74 -4.67 -6.50 2.99
CA PRO A 74 -5.10 -7.88 3.29
C PRO A 74 -4.80 -8.86 2.14
N SER A 75 -4.77 -8.37 0.91
CA SER A 75 -4.37 -9.13 -0.29
C SER A 75 -2.89 -9.52 -0.35
N GLY A 76 -2.07 -9.13 0.65
CA GLY A 76 -0.63 -9.36 0.68
C GLY A 76 0.18 -8.38 -0.17
N LYS A 77 -0.48 -7.51 -0.95
CA LYS A 77 0.18 -6.48 -1.77
C LYS A 77 0.71 -5.35 -0.88
N ARG A 78 1.95 -4.94 -1.16
CA ARG A 78 2.56 -3.75 -0.54
C ARG A 78 2.33 -2.55 -1.44
N VAL A 79 1.78 -1.48 -0.88
CA VAL A 79 1.51 -0.23 -1.60
C VAL A 79 2.11 0.93 -0.83
N THR A 80 2.82 1.80 -1.53
CA THR A 80 3.32 3.07 -1.03
C THR A 80 2.43 4.18 -1.58
N THR A 81 1.94 5.04 -0.71
CA THR A 81 1.07 6.17 -1.09
C THR A 81 1.38 7.38 -0.22
N GLU A 82 0.98 8.55 -0.70
CA GLU A 82 1.14 9.82 -0.02
C GLU A 82 -0.16 10.22 0.69
N CYS A 83 -0.04 10.64 1.95
CA CYS A 83 -1.13 11.25 2.68
C CYS A 83 -0.70 12.56 3.33
N SER A 84 -1.68 13.42 3.60
CA SER A 84 -1.50 14.68 4.30
C SER A 84 -2.37 14.69 5.55
N CYS A 85 -1.83 15.21 6.65
CA CYS A 85 -2.51 15.28 7.95
C CYS A 85 -2.50 16.73 8.44
N GLY A 86 -3.67 17.27 8.75
CA GLY A 86 -3.80 18.55 9.43
C GLY A 86 -4.25 18.35 10.87
N LEU A 87 -3.83 19.23 11.78
CA LEU A 87 -4.24 19.18 13.20
C LEU A 87 -5.76 19.19 13.42
N SER A 88 -6.53 19.73 12.47
CA SER A 88 -7.99 19.87 12.56
C SER A 88 -8.78 19.18 11.45
N SER A 89 -8.13 18.75 10.38
CA SER A 89 -8.81 18.30 9.16
C SER A 89 -8.69 16.78 8.91
N GLY A 90 -7.96 16.06 9.76
CA GLY A 90 -7.78 14.61 9.68
C GLY A 90 -6.87 14.17 8.53
N VAL A 91 -6.91 12.87 8.19
CA VAL A 91 -6.02 12.24 7.20
C VAL A 91 -6.62 12.27 5.79
N PHE A 92 -5.99 13.01 4.88
CA PHE A 92 -6.31 13.01 3.46
C PHE A 92 -5.32 12.15 2.68
N TRP A 93 -5.82 11.28 1.82
CA TRP A 93 -4.99 10.45 0.96
C TRP A 93 -5.04 11.02 -0.45
N LYS A 94 -3.89 11.19 -1.10
CA LYS A 94 -3.83 11.58 -2.51
C LYS A 94 -4.42 10.48 -3.38
N ASP A 95 -3.89 9.27 -3.20
CA ASP A 95 -4.41 8.05 -3.80
C ASP A 95 -4.70 7.04 -2.67
N PRO A 96 -5.98 6.85 -2.28
CA PRO A 96 -6.33 5.95 -1.20
C PRO A 96 -5.89 4.53 -1.55
N PRO A 97 -5.03 3.88 -0.77
CA PRO A 97 -4.38 2.63 -1.17
C PRO A 97 -5.36 1.44 -1.27
N TRP A 98 -6.55 1.59 -0.68
CA TRP A 98 -7.68 0.67 -0.81
C TRP A 98 -8.46 0.81 -2.13
N SER A 99 -8.31 1.90 -2.90
CA SER A 99 -8.88 1.95 -4.26
C SER A 99 -8.16 0.95 -5.18
N MET A 100 -6.85 0.75 -4.98
CA MET A 100 -6.04 -0.20 -5.73
C MET A 100 -6.37 -1.66 -5.43
N ASP A 101 -6.93 -1.96 -4.26
CA ASP A 101 -7.34 -3.33 -3.88
C ASP A 101 -8.68 -3.72 -4.54
N LYS A 102 -9.56 -2.74 -4.79
CA LYS A 102 -10.84 -2.96 -5.49
C LYS A 102 -10.70 -3.29 -6.98
N SER A 103 -9.55 -2.98 -7.59
CA SER A 103 -9.28 -3.30 -8.99
C SER A 103 -9.06 -4.80 -9.25
N ARG A 104 -8.92 -5.61 -8.19
CA ARG A 104 -9.09 -7.06 -8.29
C ARG A 104 -10.45 -7.47 -7.70
N LYS A 105 -11.55 -6.96 -8.27
CA LYS A 105 -12.63 -7.91 -8.60
C LYS A 105 -11.92 -8.95 -9.45
N ALA A 106 -11.93 -10.21 -8.98
CA ALA A 106 -11.32 -11.35 -9.66
C ALA A 106 -11.29 -11.07 -11.16
N GLU A 107 -10.09 -11.01 -11.73
CA GLU A 107 -9.93 -11.09 -13.17
C GLU A 107 -10.94 -12.16 -13.60
N PRO A 108 -12.00 -11.79 -14.37
CA PRO A 108 -12.87 -12.81 -14.87
C PRO A 108 -11.92 -13.72 -15.61
N GLU A 109 -11.74 -14.95 -15.08
CA GLU A 109 -10.97 -15.97 -15.75
C GLU A 109 -11.40 -15.84 -17.19
N THR A 110 -10.42 -15.49 -18.02
CA THR A 110 -10.61 -15.28 -19.44
C THR A 110 -11.69 -16.24 -19.86
N GLY A 111 -12.85 -15.69 -20.24
CA GLY A 111 -13.92 -16.42 -20.89
C GLY A 111 -13.40 -16.82 -22.26
N PHE A 112 -12.30 -17.57 -22.27
CA PHE A 112 -11.91 -18.45 -23.31
C PHE A 112 -12.99 -19.51 -23.25
N MET A 113 -13.92 -19.34 -24.18
CA MET A 113 -14.97 -20.28 -24.53
C MET A 113 -14.68 -21.66 -23.93
N ASP A 114 -15.51 -22.11 -22.98
CA ASP A 114 -15.66 -23.54 -22.71
C ASP A 114 -16.33 -24.14 -23.96
N THR A 115 -15.60 -24.14 -25.07
CA THR A 115 -15.91 -24.91 -26.25
C THR A 115 -15.71 -26.34 -25.83
N GLN A 116 -16.82 -26.90 -25.33
CA GLN A 116 -17.09 -28.31 -25.36
C GLN A 116 -15.97 -29.11 -24.68
N ARG A 117 -16.03 -29.20 -23.34
CA ARG A 117 -15.35 -30.24 -22.56
C ARG A 117 -15.72 -31.61 -23.15
N ARG A 118 -15.01 -32.05 -24.20
CA ARG A 118 -15.16 -33.39 -24.78
C ARG A 118 -14.90 -34.35 -23.64
N ARG A 119 -15.93 -35.08 -23.25
CA ARG A 119 -15.82 -36.11 -22.22
C ARG A 119 -14.81 -37.13 -22.75
N ILE A 120 -13.68 -37.25 -22.05
CA ILE A 120 -12.72 -38.33 -22.31
C ILE A 120 -13.38 -39.58 -21.74
N VAL A 121 -13.65 -40.56 -22.61
CA VAL A 121 -14.37 -41.80 -22.24
C VAL A 121 -13.40 -42.96 -22.02
N ALA A 122 -12.25 -42.93 -22.69
CA ALA A 122 -11.22 -43.95 -22.57
C ALA A 122 -9.83 -43.37 -22.85
N ASP A 123 -8.78 -44.00 -22.33
CA ASP A 123 -7.40 -43.71 -22.71
C ASP A 123 -6.92 -44.71 -23.75
N CYS A 124 -6.12 -44.25 -24.72
CA CYS A 124 -5.56 -45.14 -25.74
C CYS A 124 -4.61 -46.16 -25.10
N THR A 125 -4.86 -47.45 -25.33
CA THR A 125 -4.02 -48.55 -24.82
C THR A 125 -2.58 -48.53 -25.35
N ARG A 126 -2.34 -47.87 -26.48
CA ARG A 126 -1.01 -47.78 -27.10
C ARG A 126 -0.18 -46.59 -26.65
N CYS A 127 -0.79 -45.42 -26.43
CA CYS A 127 -0.06 -44.18 -26.15
C CYS A 127 -0.55 -43.39 -24.94
N GLY A 128 -1.63 -43.83 -24.28
CA GLY A 128 -2.20 -43.18 -23.09
C GLY A 128 -2.91 -41.85 -23.37
N TYR A 129 -3.19 -41.51 -24.63
CA TYR A 129 -3.90 -40.28 -24.98
C TYR A 129 -5.40 -40.41 -24.69
N GLY A 130 -6.01 -39.40 -24.07
CA GLY A 130 -7.45 -39.37 -23.77
C GLY A 130 -8.30 -39.28 -25.03
N ILE A 131 -9.16 -40.28 -25.24
CA ILE A 131 -10.04 -40.44 -26.39
C ILE A 131 -11.42 -39.86 -26.06
N ALA A 132 -11.89 -38.97 -26.92
CA ALA A 132 -13.22 -38.36 -26.81
C ALA A 132 -14.33 -39.31 -27.30
N GLU A 133 -15.53 -39.14 -26.75
CA GLU A 133 -16.74 -39.86 -27.16
C GLU A 133 -17.00 -39.71 -28.68
N GLY A 134 -17.10 -40.84 -29.40
CA GLY A 134 -17.34 -40.88 -30.86
C GLY A 134 -16.10 -40.87 -31.77
N ALA A 135 -14.90 -41.09 -31.24
CA ALA A 135 -13.69 -41.23 -32.06
C ALA A 135 -13.44 -42.70 -32.48
N ASP A 136 -13.38 -42.98 -33.78
CA ASP A 136 -13.10 -44.32 -34.33
C ASP A 136 -11.62 -44.71 -34.22
N ALA A 137 -10.73 -43.71 -34.17
CA ALA A 137 -9.29 -43.90 -34.02
C ALA A 137 -8.68 -42.83 -33.09
N CYS A 138 -7.59 -43.19 -32.41
CA CYS A 138 -6.85 -42.28 -31.55
C CYS A 138 -6.22 -41.15 -32.40
N PRO A 139 -6.50 -39.87 -32.10
CA PRO A 139 -5.96 -38.75 -32.89
C PRO A 139 -4.44 -38.59 -32.76
N ASN A 140 -3.84 -39.17 -31.72
CA ASN A 140 -2.42 -39.05 -31.46
C ASN A 140 -1.58 -40.12 -32.19
N CYS A 141 -2.09 -41.36 -32.30
CA CYS A 141 -1.31 -42.49 -32.83
C CYS A 141 -2.02 -43.29 -33.93
N GLY A 142 -3.24 -42.90 -34.31
CA GLY A 142 -4.04 -43.56 -35.35
C GLY A 142 -4.49 -44.98 -35.01
N THR A 143 -4.32 -45.43 -33.77
CA THR A 143 -4.78 -46.77 -33.35
C THR A 143 -6.30 -46.77 -33.23
N GLU A 144 -6.95 -47.72 -33.86
CA GLU A 144 -8.41 -47.88 -33.80
C GLU A 144 -8.88 -48.07 -32.36
N VAL A 145 -9.96 -47.37 -32.02
CA VAL A 145 -10.57 -47.44 -30.70
C VAL A 145 -11.54 -48.62 -30.75
N SER A 146 -11.03 -49.83 -30.49
CA SER A 146 -11.89 -51.01 -30.39
C SER A 146 -12.81 -50.85 -29.17
N GLY A 147 -14.10 -50.61 -29.43
CA GLY A 147 -15.15 -50.62 -28.41
C GLY A 147 -15.33 -51.99 -27.77
#